data_AF-A0A8T4T4N9-F1
#
_entry.id   AF-A0A8T4T4N9-F1
#
_cell.length_a   1.000
_cell.length_b   1.000
_cell.length_c   1.000
_cell.angle_alpha   90.00
_cell.angle_beta   90.00
_cell.angle_gamma   90.00
#
_symmetry.space_group_name_H-M   'P 1'
#
loop_
_entity.id
_entity.type
_entity.pdbx_description
1 polymer ?
#
loop_
_entity_poly.entity_id
_entity_poly.type
_entity_poly.pdbx_seq_one_letter_code
_entity_poly.pdbx_strand_id
1 'polypeptide(L)'
;MSIENLNKAIKGYENKKKVRIRLEKEEELKEQEKETKYKENEKKLGGEKLATYKKILAWKEDFIKTKQFKKLFNKDEDDIIIYWGGWGHKQPSYGGHGCWSRIYLEKSGRLRYWAGYKWMPTGPDFCLDQKTFQKLSYDYLNKLQQDISKGEIYKTIAKELKEREE
;
A
#
# COMPACT_ATOMS: atom_id res chain seq x y z
N MET A 1 12.53 17.22 50.54
CA MET A 1 11.27 17.08 49.77
C MET A 1 10.23 16.53 50.74
N SER A 2 9.11 17.23 50.99
CA SER A 2 8.12 16.79 51.99
C SER A 2 7.22 15.68 51.44
N ILE A 3 6.69 14.83 52.33
CA ILE A 3 5.70 13.79 52.01
C ILE A 3 4.48 14.38 51.30
N GLU A 4 4.07 15.60 51.68
CA GLU A 4 2.99 16.35 51.04
C GLU A 4 3.28 16.72 49.58
N ASN A 5 4.49 17.16 49.29
CA ASN A 5 4.91 17.48 47.92
C ASN A 5 4.96 16.21 47.05
N LEU A 6 5.34 15.08 47.63
CA LEU A 6 5.37 13.78 46.97
C LEU A 6 3.95 13.27 46.66
N ASN A 7 3.03 13.38 47.61
CA ASN A 7 1.62 13.02 47.42
C ASN A 7 0.93 13.89 46.37
N LYS A 8 1.25 15.20 46.31
CA LYS A 8 0.74 16.12 45.28
C LYS A 8 1.26 15.76 43.89
N ALA A 9 2.54 15.38 43.78
CA ALA A 9 3.14 14.93 42.53
C ALA A 9 2.53 13.61 42.04
N ILE A 10 2.31 12.63 42.93
CA ILE A 10 1.65 11.36 42.62
C ILE A 10 0.23 11.60 42.07
N LYS A 11 -0.59 12.40 42.78
CA LYS A 11 -1.94 12.75 42.30
C LYS A 11 -1.92 13.46 40.94
N GLY A 12 -0.96 14.37 40.74
CA GLY A 12 -0.76 15.04 39.46
C GLY A 12 -0.43 14.07 38.31
N TYR A 13 0.44 13.10 38.57
CA TYR A 13 0.80 12.06 37.60
C TYR A 13 -0.39 11.14 37.30
N GLU A 14 -1.12 10.69 38.32
CA GLU A 14 -2.32 9.85 38.15
C GLU A 14 -3.39 10.55 37.32
N ASN A 15 -3.63 11.85 37.55
CA ASN A 15 -4.58 12.63 36.76
C ASN A 15 -4.13 12.77 35.30
N LYS A 16 -2.85 13.07 35.06
CA LYS A 16 -2.29 13.11 33.69
C LYS A 16 -2.41 11.75 32.99
N LYS A 17 -2.13 10.65 33.70
CA LYS A 17 -2.29 9.28 33.19
C LYS A 17 -3.74 8.98 32.83
N LYS A 18 -4.71 9.35 33.69
CA LYS A 18 -6.15 9.19 33.42
C LYS A 18 -6.60 9.96 32.17
N VAL A 19 -6.17 11.22 32.03
CA VAL A 19 -6.49 12.03 30.85
C VAL A 19 -5.89 11.42 29.59
N ARG A 20 -4.61 11.00 29.63
CA ARG A 20 -3.94 10.34 28.51
C ARG A 20 -4.67 9.07 28.07
N ILE A 21 -4.99 8.17 29.01
CA ILE A 21 -5.73 6.93 28.70
C ILE A 21 -7.09 7.24 28.08
N ARG A 22 -7.79 8.27 28.57
CA ARG A 22 -9.07 8.69 28.00
C ARG A 22 -8.91 9.17 26.55
N LEU A 23 -7.91 10.01 26.27
CA LEU A 23 -7.63 10.50 24.93
C LEU A 23 -7.24 9.35 23.98
N GLU A 24 -6.37 8.43 24.42
CA GLU A 24 -5.98 7.24 23.65
C GLU A 24 -7.21 6.39 23.30
N LYS A 25 -8.14 6.17 24.24
CA LYS A 25 -9.40 5.46 23.97
C LYS A 25 -10.33 6.21 22.99
N GLU A 26 -10.43 7.52 23.12
CA GLU A 26 -11.24 8.34 22.21
C GLU A 26 -10.67 8.34 20.78
N GLU A 27 -9.33 8.34 20.63
CA GLU A 27 -8.67 8.18 19.34
C GLU A 27 -8.86 6.79 18.75
N GLU A 28 -8.68 5.74 19.56
CA GLU A 28 -8.89 4.35 19.13
C GLU A 28 -10.31 4.12 18.63
N LEU A 29 -11.32 4.64 19.34
CA LEU A 29 -12.72 4.57 18.89
C LEU A 29 -12.94 5.28 17.54
N LYS A 30 -12.36 6.48 17.36
CA LYS A 30 -12.43 7.20 16.07
C LYS A 30 -11.75 6.42 14.94
N GLU A 31 -10.63 5.78 15.21
CA GLU A 31 -9.94 4.93 14.23
C GLU A 31 -10.77 3.71 13.86
N GLN A 32 -11.38 3.04 14.84
CA GLN A 32 -12.27 1.89 14.62
C GLN A 32 -13.50 2.28 13.78
N GLU A 33 -14.12 3.43 14.06
CA GLU A 33 -15.25 3.94 13.26
C GLU A 33 -14.84 4.23 11.81
N LYS A 34 -13.67 4.85 11.60
CA LYS A 34 -13.13 5.11 10.26
C LYS A 34 -12.87 3.80 9.52
N GLU A 35 -12.23 2.83 10.15
CA GLU A 35 -11.93 1.53 9.56
C GLU A 35 -13.22 0.77 9.21
N THR A 36 -14.23 0.84 10.06
CA THR A 36 -15.54 0.21 9.82
C THR A 36 -16.23 0.82 8.60
N LYS A 37 -16.35 2.14 8.53
CA LYS A 37 -16.92 2.85 7.36
C LYS A 37 -16.15 2.53 6.08
N TYR A 38 -14.84 2.47 6.18
CA TYR A 38 -13.98 2.12 5.05
C TYR A 38 -14.24 0.70 4.54
N LYS A 39 -14.30 -0.30 5.43
CA LYS A 39 -14.62 -1.68 5.07
C LYS A 39 -16.02 -1.81 4.44
N GLU A 40 -16.99 -1.06 4.93
CA GLU A 40 -18.34 -1.02 4.34
C GLU A 40 -18.33 -0.45 2.92
N ASN A 41 -17.59 0.65 2.69
CA ASN A 41 -17.43 1.23 1.37
C ASN A 41 -16.70 0.28 0.41
N GLU A 42 -15.62 -0.38 0.85
CA GLU A 42 -14.91 -1.40 0.06
C GLU A 42 -15.83 -2.56 -0.33
N LYS A 43 -16.73 -3.00 0.56
CA LYS A 43 -17.74 -4.02 0.22
C LYS A 43 -18.70 -3.53 -0.87
N LYS A 44 -19.20 -2.30 -0.77
CA LYS A 44 -20.10 -1.70 -1.77
C LYS A 44 -19.41 -1.58 -3.14
N LEU A 45 -18.13 -1.25 -3.16
CA LEU A 45 -17.32 -1.07 -4.36
C LEU A 45 -16.76 -2.40 -4.93
N GLY A 46 -17.11 -3.55 -4.35
CA GLY A 46 -16.55 -4.85 -4.75
C GLY A 46 -16.70 -5.16 -6.24
N GLY A 47 -17.82 -4.79 -6.85
CA GLY A 47 -18.06 -4.95 -8.29
C GLY A 47 -17.15 -4.06 -9.15
N GLU A 48 -17.07 -2.77 -8.83
CA GLU A 48 -16.19 -1.81 -9.51
C GLU A 48 -14.71 -2.18 -9.36
N LYS A 49 -14.34 -2.66 -8.17
CA LYS A 49 -13.01 -3.13 -7.86
C LYS A 49 -12.61 -4.33 -8.70
N LEU A 50 -13.49 -5.33 -8.84
CA LEU A 50 -13.26 -6.46 -9.73
C LEU A 50 -13.17 -6.01 -11.19
N ALA A 51 -14.04 -5.11 -11.64
CA ALA A 51 -14.01 -4.58 -13.01
C ALA A 51 -12.70 -3.83 -13.29
N THR A 52 -12.22 -3.02 -12.35
CA THR A 52 -10.94 -2.30 -12.41
C THR A 52 -9.78 -3.27 -12.48
N TYR A 53 -9.78 -4.31 -11.63
CA TYR A 53 -8.75 -5.34 -11.65
C TYR A 53 -8.70 -6.11 -12.98
N LYS A 54 -9.86 -6.43 -13.57
CA LYS A 54 -9.93 -7.06 -14.89
C LYS A 54 -9.29 -6.19 -15.99
N LYS A 55 -9.44 -4.87 -15.93
CA LYS A 55 -8.77 -3.95 -16.88
C LYS A 55 -7.24 -3.99 -16.72
N ILE A 56 -6.75 -4.03 -15.49
CA ILE A 56 -5.31 -4.17 -15.19
C ILE A 56 -4.79 -5.51 -15.76
N LEU A 57 -5.53 -6.60 -15.55
CA LEU A 57 -5.16 -7.91 -16.10
C LEU A 57 -5.18 -7.94 -17.63
N ALA A 58 -6.20 -7.36 -18.27
CA ALA A 58 -6.25 -7.27 -19.73
C ALA A 58 -5.04 -6.52 -20.29
N TRP A 59 -4.71 -5.35 -19.72
CA TRP A 59 -3.51 -4.61 -20.07
C TRP A 59 -2.25 -5.46 -19.92
N LYS A 60 -2.10 -6.18 -18.79
CA LYS A 60 -0.95 -7.06 -18.53
C LYS A 60 -0.84 -8.13 -19.61
N GLU A 61 -1.93 -8.82 -19.94
CA GLU A 61 -1.96 -9.87 -20.97
C GLU A 61 -1.59 -9.34 -22.37
N ASP A 62 -1.95 -8.11 -22.69
CA ASP A 62 -1.55 -7.47 -23.95
C ASP A 62 -0.08 -7.06 -23.92
N PHE A 63 0.38 -6.47 -22.81
CA PHE A 63 1.75 -5.99 -22.67
C PHE A 63 2.78 -7.13 -22.75
N ILE A 64 2.52 -8.28 -22.12
CA ILE A 64 3.47 -9.41 -22.12
C ILE A 64 3.71 -10.01 -23.51
N LYS A 65 2.78 -9.81 -24.45
CA LYS A 65 2.91 -10.28 -25.85
C LYS A 65 3.81 -9.38 -26.69
N THR A 66 4.11 -8.17 -26.21
CA THR A 66 4.88 -7.18 -26.96
C THR A 66 6.35 -7.53 -27.06
N LYS A 67 7.03 -7.01 -28.09
CA LYS A 67 8.49 -7.14 -28.22
C LYS A 67 9.21 -6.39 -27.09
N GLN A 68 8.61 -5.31 -26.59
CA GLN A 68 9.10 -4.49 -25.48
C GLN A 68 9.23 -5.35 -24.23
N PHE A 69 8.19 -6.08 -23.84
CA PHE A 69 8.24 -6.98 -22.68
C PHE A 69 9.35 -8.02 -22.80
N LYS A 70 9.53 -8.64 -23.97
CA LYS A 70 10.63 -9.61 -24.18
C LYS A 70 12.00 -8.99 -23.98
N LYS A 71 12.20 -7.73 -24.38
CA LYS A 71 13.46 -7.01 -24.20
C LYS A 71 13.75 -6.67 -22.74
N LEU A 72 12.73 -6.55 -21.90
CA LEU A 72 12.88 -6.18 -20.49
C LEU A 72 13.71 -7.19 -19.68
N PHE A 73 13.62 -8.48 -20.00
CA PHE A 73 14.20 -9.57 -19.19
C PHE A 73 15.33 -10.33 -19.92
N ASN A 74 16.02 -9.66 -20.85
CA ASN A 74 17.02 -10.29 -21.72
C ASN A 74 18.39 -10.54 -21.06
N LYS A 75 18.68 -9.96 -19.90
CA LYS A 75 20.02 -10.06 -19.27
C LYS A 75 20.01 -10.52 -17.81
N ASP A 76 19.00 -10.12 -17.02
CA ASP A 76 18.85 -10.54 -15.62
C ASP A 76 17.39 -10.89 -15.31
N GLU A 77 17.17 -11.84 -14.40
CA GLU A 77 15.83 -12.34 -14.01
C GLU A 77 15.11 -11.43 -13.01
N ASP A 78 15.49 -10.15 -12.94
CA ASP A 78 14.96 -9.23 -11.95
C ASP A 78 13.60 -8.65 -12.36
N ASP A 79 12.63 -8.86 -11.48
CA ASP A 79 11.32 -8.19 -11.47
C ASP A 79 11.43 -6.70 -11.76
N ILE A 80 10.50 -6.14 -12.53
CA ILE A 80 10.49 -4.71 -12.88
C ILE A 80 9.39 -3.98 -12.11
N ILE A 81 9.73 -2.87 -11.47
CA ILE A 81 8.75 -2.02 -10.82
C ILE A 81 7.95 -1.29 -11.92
N ILE A 82 6.64 -1.54 -11.97
CA ILE A 82 5.73 -0.87 -12.90
C ILE A 82 4.89 0.21 -12.22
N TYR A 83 4.86 0.21 -10.89
CA TYR A 83 4.07 1.13 -10.09
C TYR A 83 4.67 1.29 -8.70
N TRP A 84 4.61 2.51 -8.18
CA TRP A 84 5.05 2.86 -6.84
C TRP A 84 4.04 3.81 -6.17
N GLY A 85 3.72 3.55 -4.90
CA GLY A 85 2.87 4.42 -4.10
C GLY A 85 2.94 4.14 -2.60
N GLY A 86 1.98 4.67 -1.84
CA GLY A 86 1.73 4.28 -0.46
C GLY A 86 1.14 2.87 -0.36
N TRP A 87 0.79 2.42 0.83
CA TRP A 87 0.15 1.11 0.99
C TRP A 87 -1.23 1.04 0.33
N GLY A 88 -1.44 -0.02 -0.45
CA GLY A 88 -2.73 -0.37 -1.03
C GLY A 88 -3.49 -1.40 -0.18
N HIS A 89 -2.80 -2.17 0.66
CA HIS A 89 -3.40 -3.25 1.45
C HIS A 89 -3.97 -2.81 2.80
N LYS A 90 -3.61 -1.61 3.26
CA LYS A 90 -4.05 -1.02 4.52
C LYS A 90 -3.91 0.49 4.44
N GLN A 91 -4.84 1.20 5.06
CA GLN A 91 -4.66 2.62 5.33
C GLN A 91 -3.66 2.78 6.49
N PRO A 92 -2.54 3.50 6.32
CA PRO A 92 -1.58 3.69 7.40
C PRO A 92 -2.22 4.51 8.54
N SER A 93 -2.19 3.99 9.76
CA SER A 93 -2.75 4.63 10.97
C SER A 93 -2.09 5.99 11.26
N TYR A 94 -0.79 6.12 10.93
CA TYR A 94 0.01 7.31 11.20
C TYR A 94 0.44 8.00 9.90
N GLY A 95 -0.47 8.75 9.26
CA GLY A 95 -0.14 9.79 8.28
C GLY A 95 0.66 9.39 7.03
N GLY A 96 0.86 8.09 6.75
CA GLY A 96 1.59 7.59 5.58
C GLY A 96 3.09 7.90 5.53
N HIS A 97 3.68 8.49 6.58
CA HIS A 97 5.10 8.81 6.58
C HIS A 97 5.95 7.54 6.66
N GLY A 98 6.73 7.30 5.61
CA GLY A 98 7.63 6.16 5.53
C GLY A 98 6.97 4.85 5.13
N CYS A 99 5.74 4.83 4.60
CA CYS A 99 5.16 3.63 3.99
C CYS A 99 5.39 3.64 2.47
N TRP A 100 5.76 2.51 1.90
CA TRP A 100 5.85 2.34 0.45
C TRP A 100 5.22 1.01 0.04
N SER A 101 4.70 0.98 -1.19
CA SER A 101 4.43 -0.27 -1.88
C SER A 101 4.71 -0.17 -3.37
N ARG A 102 5.02 -1.31 -3.96
CA ARG A 102 5.41 -1.47 -5.36
C ARG A 102 4.58 -2.57 -5.99
N ILE A 103 4.27 -2.40 -7.27
CA ILE A 103 3.88 -3.50 -8.13
C ILE A 103 5.05 -3.85 -9.01
N TYR A 104 5.47 -5.09 -8.89
CA TYR A 104 6.48 -5.71 -9.72
C TYR A 104 5.79 -6.48 -10.85
N LEU A 105 6.33 -6.39 -12.06
CA LEU A 105 6.04 -7.27 -13.17
C LEU A 105 7.19 -8.26 -13.27
N GLU A 106 6.89 -9.54 -13.04
CA GLU A 106 7.87 -10.62 -13.12
C GLU A 106 8.08 -11.04 -14.59
N LYS A 107 9.21 -11.72 -14.88
CA LYS A 107 9.49 -12.35 -16.18
C LYS A 107 8.41 -13.34 -16.62
N SER A 108 7.75 -13.97 -15.65
CA SER A 108 6.61 -14.87 -15.87
C SER A 108 5.34 -14.15 -16.38
N GLY A 109 5.33 -12.81 -16.34
CA GLY A 109 4.17 -11.99 -16.63
C GLY A 109 3.19 -11.89 -15.45
N ARG A 110 3.56 -12.34 -14.25
CA ARG A 110 2.79 -12.13 -13.02
C ARG A 110 3.01 -10.74 -12.46
N LEU A 111 2.01 -10.24 -11.76
CA LEU A 111 2.10 -9.01 -10.99
C LEU A 111 2.31 -9.38 -9.53
N ARG A 112 3.30 -8.79 -8.86
CA ARG A 112 3.59 -9.01 -7.44
C ARG A 112 3.48 -7.69 -6.69
N TYR A 113 2.66 -7.69 -5.65
CA TYR A 113 2.55 -6.57 -4.72
C TYR A 113 3.55 -6.78 -3.59
N TRP A 114 4.36 -5.79 -3.30
CA TRP A 114 5.19 -5.79 -2.11
C TRP A 114 5.16 -4.43 -1.43
N ALA A 115 4.96 -4.44 -0.12
CA ALA A 115 4.93 -3.25 0.70
C ALA A 115 5.88 -3.35 1.86
N GLY A 116 6.29 -2.18 2.36
CA GLY A 116 7.10 -2.10 3.55
C GLY A 116 7.11 -0.69 4.14
N TYR A 117 7.88 -0.56 5.20
CA TYR A 117 8.26 0.72 5.75
C TYR A 117 9.62 1.14 5.17
N LYS A 118 9.89 2.44 5.11
CA LYS A 118 11.13 3.03 4.58
C LYS A 118 12.36 2.54 5.35
N TRP A 119 12.21 2.31 6.65
CA TRP A 119 13.25 1.82 7.55
C TRP A 119 13.23 0.30 7.76
N MET A 120 12.22 -0.40 7.24
CA MET A 120 12.10 -1.85 7.40
C MET A 120 11.27 -2.44 6.24
N PRO A 121 11.89 -3.11 5.26
CA PRO A 121 11.21 -3.67 4.10
C PRO A 121 10.46 -4.97 4.43
N THR A 122 9.89 -5.08 5.63
CA THR A 122 9.07 -6.21 6.06
C THR A 122 7.60 -5.81 5.97
N GLY A 123 6.91 -6.35 4.99
CA GLY A 123 5.47 -6.15 4.82
C GLY A 123 4.89 -7.15 3.83
N PRO A 124 3.60 -7.03 3.52
CA PRO A 124 2.93 -7.98 2.65
C PRO A 124 3.62 -8.08 1.30
N ASP A 125 3.93 -9.31 0.91
CA ASP A 125 4.47 -9.68 -0.38
C ASP A 125 3.62 -10.81 -0.94
N PHE A 126 2.95 -10.56 -2.07
CA PHE A 126 2.08 -11.56 -2.70
C PHE A 126 1.87 -11.28 -4.19
N CYS A 127 1.72 -12.35 -4.97
CA CYS A 127 1.24 -12.26 -6.35
C CYS A 127 -0.20 -11.75 -6.37
N LEU A 128 -0.51 -10.84 -7.29
CA LEU A 128 -1.87 -10.41 -7.60
C LEU A 128 -2.53 -11.43 -8.54
N ASP A 129 -3.59 -12.05 -8.03
CA ASP A 129 -4.45 -12.98 -8.73
C ASP A 129 -5.93 -12.69 -8.39
N GLN A 130 -6.85 -13.50 -8.93
CA GLN A 130 -8.28 -13.35 -8.68
C GLN A 130 -8.70 -13.50 -7.21
N LYS A 131 -7.87 -14.10 -6.34
CA LYS A 131 -8.19 -14.29 -4.91
C LYS A 131 -7.57 -13.18 -4.06
N THR A 132 -6.40 -12.69 -4.44
CA THR A 132 -5.58 -11.78 -3.63
C THR A 132 -5.78 -10.32 -3.99
N PHE A 133 -6.33 -9.96 -5.16
CA PHE A 133 -6.59 -8.56 -5.52
C PHE A 133 -7.52 -7.86 -4.50
N GLN A 134 -8.39 -8.62 -3.84
CA GLN A 134 -9.29 -8.11 -2.80
C GLN A 134 -8.54 -7.54 -1.60
N LYS A 135 -7.29 -7.98 -1.36
CA LYS A 135 -6.43 -7.46 -0.29
C LYS A 135 -6.02 -6.00 -0.53
N LEU A 136 -6.00 -5.53 -1.78
CA LEU A 136 -5.71 -4.14 -2.12
C LEU A 136 -6.99 -3.32 -2.13
N SER A 137 -6.95 -2.04 -1.80
CA SER A 137 -8.12 -1.16 -1.85
C SER A 137 -8.60 -0.87 -3.26
N TYR A 138 -9.87 -0.47 -3.39
CA TYR A 138 -10.40 0.04 -4.65
C TYR A 138 -9.60 1.25 -5.14
N ASP A 139 -9.38 2.25 -4.29
CA ASP A 139 -8.66 3.48 -4.67
C ASP A 139 -7.26 3.20 -5.21
N TYR A 140 -6.55 2.25 -4.60
CA TYR A 140 -5.22 1.86 -5.05
C TYR A 140 -5.26 1.22 -6.44
N LEU A 141 -6.17 0.26 -6.64
CA LEU A 141 -6.34 -0.39 -7.95
C LEU A 141 -6.82 0.59 -9.02
N ASN A 142 -7.73 1.52 -8.66
CA ASN A 142 -8.24 2.54 -9.56
C ASN A 142 -7.12 3.50 -9.99
N LYS A 143 -6.27 3.94 -9.05
CA LYS A 143 -5.12 4.79 -9.38
C LYS A 143 -4.12 4.07 -10.29
N LEU A 144 -3.79 2.82 -9.99
CA LEU A 144 -2.96 1.98 -10.87
C LEU A 144 -3.57 1.89 -12.28
N GLN A 145 -4.87 1.62 -12.37
CA GLN A 145 -5.57 1.54 -13.65
C GLN A 145 -5.53 2.87 -14.43
N GLN A 146 -5.69 4.00 -13.74
CA GLN A 146 -5.58 5.33 -14.36
C GLN A 146 -4.17 5.58 -14.89
N ASP A 147 -3.14 5.22 -14.15
CA ASP A 147 -1.74 5.38 -14.57
C ASP A 147 -1.43 4.48 -15.77
N ILE A 148 -2.02 3.28 -15.83
CA ILE A 148 -1.98 2.42 -17.03
C ILE A 148 -2.63 3.14 -18.22
N SER A 149 -3.84 3.65 -18.06
CA SER A 149 -4.58 4.33 -19.13
C SER A 149 -3.88 5.59 -19.65
N LYS A 150 -3.18 6.32 -18.79
CA LYS A 150 -2.39 7.51 -19.15
C LYS A 150 -1.00 7.18 -19.69
N GLY A 151 -0.57 5.91 -19.59
CA GLY A 151 0.77 5.48 -19.98
C GLY A 151 1.89 5.88 -19.00
N GLU A 152 1.55 6.34 -17.79
CA GLU A 152 2.52 6.74 -16.76
C GLU A 152 3.37 5.54 -16.27
N ILE A 153 2.80 4.34 -16.31
CA ILE A 153 3.54 3.10 -15.99
C ILE A 153 4.76 2.92 -16.91
N TYR A 154 4.67 3.33 -18.18
CA TYR A 154 5.76 3.13 -19.13
C TYR A 154 6.93 4.07 -18.84
N LYS A 155 6.64 5.25 -18.28
CA LYS A 155 7.69 6.15 -17.76
C LYS A 155 8.39 5.52 -16.57
N THR A 156 7.65 4.86 -15.69
CA THR A 156 8.20 4.12 -14.54
C THR A 156 9.12 3.00 -15.02
N ILE A 157 8.64 2.15 -15.95
CA ILE A 157 9.45 1.08 -16.56
C ILE A 157 10.72 1.65 -17.21
N ALA A 158 10.60 2.71 -18.01
CA ALA A 158 11.74 3.31 -18.69
C ALA A 158 12.78 3.87 -17.72
N LYS A 159 12.34 4.43 -16.57
CA LYS A 159 13.23 4.92 -15.52
C LYS A 159 13.99 3.77 -14.86
N GLU A 160 13.30 2.70 -14.48
CA GLU A 160 13.90 1.51 -13.86
C GLU A 160 14.93 0.85 -14.77
N LEU A 161 14.72 0.84 -16.09
CA LEU A 161 15.71 0.31 -17.03
C LEU A 161 16.97 1.16 -17.10
N LYS A 162 16.85 2.49 -17.07
CA LYS A 162 18.02 3.40 -17.09
C LYS A 162 18.86 3.23 -15.84
N GLU A 163 18.24 3.14 -14.66
CA GLU A 163 18.93 2.97 -13.38
C GLU A 163 19.67 1.62 -13.27
N ARG A 164 19.39 0.64 -14.15
CA ARG A 164 20.11 -0.65 -14.23
C ARG A 164 21.30 -0.64 -15.18
N GLU A 165 21.38 0.34 -16.09
CA GLU A 165 22.48 0.48 -17.06
C GLU A 165 23.63 1.34 -16.51
N GLU A 166 23.40 2.07 -15.42
CA GLU A 166 24.36 2.92 -14.68
C GLU A 166 25.05 2.14 -13.55
#